data_AF-A0A7J5UMI0-F1
#
_entry.id   AF-A0A7J5UMI0-F1
#
_cell.length_a   1.000
_cell.length_b   1.000
_cell.length_c   1.000
_cell.angle_alpha   90.00
_cell.angle_beta   90.00
_cell.angle_gamma   90.00
#
_symmetry.space_group_name_H-M   'P 1'
#
loop_
_entity.id
_entity.type
_entity.pdbx_description
1 polymer ?
#
loop_
_entity_poly.entity_id
_entity_poly.type
_entity_poly.pdbx_seq_one_letter_code
_entity_poly.pdbx_strand_id
1 'polypeptide(L)'
;MRYENPLYMAEEAAATDLISSGRLQLGISRGSPEPALRGYESFGYVPGHGRSDADMAREHAEIFRAAIAGAPVARADPQMTGSSGGLAIQPHSAGLGERIWWGSGTRRTARWTAEQGMNLMSSTLLSEDTGVPFDELQAQQIEAYREAWRAAGHEREPRVSVSRSVIPLTTDEDRAYCGGRAEENEDQVGFLEGVVARFGKSYTGEPYVIAEELARDAAVRAADTVLLTVPNQLGVDYNTHLLESVARHVAPAIGWEPARA
;
A
#
# COMPACT_ATOMS: atom_id res chain seq x y z
N MET A 1 9.35 -7.01 0.74
CA MET A 1 10.17 -7.49 1.88
C MET A 1 10.95 -8.77 1.59
N ARG A 2 10.45 -9.75 0.82
CA ARG A 2 11.21 -11.00 0.55
C ARG A 2 12.53 -10.85 -0.23
N TYR A 3 12.77 -9.68 -0.82
CA TYR A 3 13.98 -9.32 -1.56
C TYR A 3 14.91 -8.37 -0.81
N GLU A 4 14.54 -7.94 0.40
CA GLU A 4 15.20 -6.82 1.06
C GLU A 4 16.15 -7.27 2.15
N ASN A 5 17.28 -6.57 2.28
CA ASN A 5 18.02 -6.55 3.53
C ASN A 5 17.33 -5.53 4.46
N PRO A 6 16.73 -5.98 5.58
CA PRO A 6 15.92 -5.09 6.41
C PRO A 6 16.73 -3.97 7.09
N LEU A 7 18.02 -4.16 7.33
CA LEU A 7 18.87 -3.14 7.97
C LEU A 7 19.30 -2.06 6.99
N TYR A 8 19.69 -2.47 5.78
CA TYR A 8 20.04 -1.53 4.72
C TYR A 8 18.82 -0.70 4.27
N MET A 9 17.66 -1.35 4.13
CA MET A 9 16.40 -0.67 3.86
C MET A 9 16.03 0.34 4.98
N ALA A 10 16.33 0.04 6.25
CA ALA A 10 16.07 0.98 7.34
C ALA A 10 16.93 2.24 7.25
N GLU A 11 18.20 2.11 6.89
CA GLU A 11 19.11 3.23 6.64
C GLU A 11 18.62 4.10 5.47
N GLU A 12 18.29 3.48 4.34
CA GLU A 12 17.80 4.20 3.16
C GLU A 12 16.45 4.89 3.41
N ALA A 13 15.53 4.22 4.10
CA ALA A 13 14.23 4.79 4.43
C ALA A 13 14.37 6.01 5.37
N ALA A 14 15.24 5.92 6.37
CA ALA A 14 15.48 7.03 7.29
C ALA A 14 16.17 8.21 6.58
N ALA A 15 17.19 7.95 5.74
CA ALA A 15 17.84 8.98 4.94
C ALA A 15 16.86 9.67 3.99
N THR A 16 16.04 8.89 3.27
CA THR A 16 15.01 9.41 2.36
C THR A 16 13.99 10.27 3.09
N ASP A 17 13.53 9.82 4.25
CA ASP A 17 12.56 10.57 5.05
C ASP A 17 13.13 11.90 5.52
N LEU A 18 14.39 11.93 5.99
CA LEU A 18 15.08 13.15 6.39
C LEU A 18 15.28 14.13 5.21
N ILE A 19 15.72 13.64 4.06
CA ILE A 19 15.84 14.45 2.82
C ILE A 19 14.47 15.01 2.43
N SER A 20 13.41 14.22 2.59
CA SER A 20 12.04 14.63 2.28
C SER A 20 11.43 15.57 3.33
N SER A 21 12.12 15.86 4.43
CA SER A 21 11.59 16.60 5.59
C SER A 21 10.35 15.93 6.21
N GLY A 22 10.39 14.62 6.40
CA GLY A 22 9.33 13.84 7.06
C GLY A 22 8.11 13.53 6.19
N ARG A 23 8.21 13.69 4.87
CA ARG A 23 7.08 13.49 3.94
C ARG A 23 6.94 12.05 3.44
N LEU A 24 7.88 11.16 3.75
CA LEU A 24 7.87 9.79 3.25
C LEU A 24 6.69 8.99 3.85
N GLN A 25 5.91 8.35 2.98
CA GLN A 25 4.95 7.31 3.31
C GLN A 25 5.48 6.00 2.73
N LEU A 26 5.77 5.01 3.56
CA LEU A 26 6.49 3.80 3.14
C LEU A 26 5.57 2.60 3.07
N GLY A 27 5.21 2.19 1.85
CA GLY A 27 4.46 0.96 1.59
C GLY A 27 5.35 -0.27 1.52
N ILE A 28 5.09 -1.26 2.38
CA ILE A 28 5.77 -2.56 2.39
C ILE A 28 4.77 -3.71 2.28
N SER A 29 5.24 -4.86 1.82
CA SER A 29 4.44 -6.09 1.74
C SER A 29 5.33 -7.32 1.66
N ARG A 30 4.73 -8.51 1.68
CA ARG A 30 5.48 -9.75 1.46
C ARG A 30 6.21 -9.76 0.10
N GLY A 31 5.54 -9.25 -0.93
CA GLY A 31 5.92 -9.33 -2.34
C GLY A 31 4.67 -9.56 -3.19
N SER A 32 4.74 -9.25 -4.48
CA SER A 32 3.69 -9.55 -5.46
C SER A 32 3.95 -10.89 -6.15
N PRO A 33 2.96 -11.49 -6.81
CA PRO A 33 3.22 -12.44 -7.87
C PRO A 33 4.18 -11.81 -8.89
N GLU A 34 5.12 -12.59 -9.40
CA GLU A 34 6.16 -12.11 -10.29
C GLU A 34 6.51 -13.16 -11.35
N PRO A 35 7.09 -12.75 -12.50
CA PRO A 35 7.54 -13.69 -13.53
C PRO A 35 8.70 -14.58 -13.07
N ALA A 36 9.52 -14.10 -12.12
CA ALA A 36 10.67 -14.83 -11.62
C ALA A 36 10.23 -15.97 -10.68
N LEU A 37 10.59 -17.21 -11.02
CA LEU A 37 10.40 -18.34 -10.11
C LEU A 37 11.35 -18.21 -8.92
N ARG A 38 10.81 -17.84 -7.75
CA ARG A 38 11.57 -17.64 -6.49
C ARG A 38 12.81 -16.74 -6.68
N GLY A 39 12.66 -15.63 -7.38
CA GLY A 39 13.80 -14.76 -7.72
C GLY A 39 14.56 -14.23 -6.49
N TYR A 40 13.93 -14.17 -5.32
CA TYR A 40 14.54 -13.79 -4.05
C TYR A 40 15.74 -14.69 -3.67
N GLU A 41 15.76 -15.95 -4.14
CA GLU A 41 16.90 -16.86 -3.97
C GLU A 41 18.16 -16.33 -4.66
N SER A 42 18.01 -15.58 -5.76
CA SER A 42 19.16 -14.97 -6.49
C SER A 42 19.82 -13.83 -5.72
N PHE A 43 19.10 -13.25 -4.74
CA PHE A 43 19.62 -12.24 -3.83
C PHE A 43 20.19 -12.87 -2.54
N GLY A 44 20.22 -14.20 -2.46
CA GLY A 44 20.71 -14.96 -1.30
C GLY A 44 19.68 -15.11 -0.18
N TYR A 45 18.44 -14.68 -0.39
CA TYR A 45 17.36 -14.89 0.58
C TYR A 45 16.73 -16.24 0.33
N VAL A 46 16.87 -17.17 1.28
CA VAL A 46 16.26 -18.50 1.19
C VAL A 46 15.50 -18.73 2.49
N PRO A 47 14.18 -18.98 2.45
CA PRO A 47 13.43 -19.29 3.64
C PRO A 47 14.04 -20.48 4.39
N GLY A 48 14.12 -20.36 5.72
CA GLY A 48 14.57 -21.46 6.56
C GLY A 48 13.68 -22.71 6.43
N HIS A 49 14.20 -23.86 6.87
CA HIS A 49 13.46 -25.13 6.77
C HIS A 49 12.04 -25.03 7.35
N GLY A 50 11.04 -25.43 6.57
CA GLY A 50 9.63 -25.41 6.97
C GLY A 50 8.96 -24.03 6.93
N ARG A 51 9.64 -22.99 6.44
CA ARG A 51 9.10 -21.63 6.31
C ARG A 51 8.87 -21.28 4.84
N SER A 52 7.84 -20.47 4.60
CA SER A 52 7.56 -19.93 3.27
C SER A 52 8.30 -18.60 3.02
N ASP A 53 8.35 -18.16 1.77
CA ASP A 53 8.81 -16.81 1.41
C ASP A 53 7.96 -15.72 2.09
N ALA A 54 6.68 -16.02 2.31
CA ALA A 54 5.77 -15.19 3.06
C ALA A 54 6.22 -14.97 4.51
N ASP A 55 6.72 -16.02 5.16
CA ASP A 55 7.15 -15.98 6.56
C ASP A 55 8.50 -15.27 6.69
N MET A 56 9.42 -15.50 5.76
CA MET A 56 10.68 -14.76 5.67
C MET A 56 10.42 -13.26 5.48
N ALA A 57 9.47 -12.89 4.62
CA ALA A 57 9.14 -11.50 4.37
C ALA A 57 8.51 -10.78 5.58
N ARG A 58 7.75 -11.49 6.42
CA ARG A 58 7.22 -10.94 7.68
C ARG A 58 8.31 -10.74 8.70
N GLU A 59 9.24 -11.70 8.83
CA GLU A 59 10.42 -11.54 9.69
C GLU A 59 11.29 -10.37 9.25
N HIS A 60 11.54 -10.21 7.95
CA HIS A 60 12.25 -9.03 7.43
C HIS A 60 11.53 -7.74 7.81
N ALA A 61 10.18 -7.70 7.76
CA ALA A 61 9.41 -6.55 8.19
C ALA A 61 9.55 -6.27 9.70
N GLU A 62 9.58 -7.31 10.53
CA GLU A 62 9.79 -7.17 11.98
C GLU A 62 11.18 -6.60 12.29
N ILE A 63 12.24 -7.14 11.66
CA ILE A 63 13.62 -6.63 11.81
C ILE A 63 13.72 -5.19 11.33
N PHE A 64 13.16 -4.88 10.16
CA PHE A 64 13.13 -3.54 9.58
C PHE A 64 12.48 -2.54 10.55
N ARG A 65 11.30 -2.89 11.11
CA ARG A 65 10.59 -2.01 12.03
C ARG A 65 11.33 -1.81 13.35
N ALA A 66 11.97 -2.86 13.89
CA ALA A 66 12.82 -2.73 15.07
C ALA A 66 14.00 -1.78 14.81
N ALA A 67 14.64 -1.89 13.65
CA ALA A 67 15.73 -1.00 13.25
C ALA A 67 15.25 0.45 13.10
N ILE A 68 14.09 0.68 12.46
CA ILE A 68 13.45 2.01 12.37
C ILE A 68 13.14 2.60 13.75
N ALA A 69 12.78 1.76 14.73
CA ALA A 69 12.54 2.18 16.11
C ALA A 69 13.83 2.45 16.91
N GLY A 70 15.01 2.34 16.29
CA GLY A 70 16.30 2.58 16.93
C GLY A 70 16.79 1.40 17.79
N ALA A 71 16.26 0.19 17.60
CA ALA A 71 16.79 -0.99 18.28
C ALA A 71 18.28 -1.20 17.91
N PRO A 72 19.13 -1.62 18.87
CA PRO A 72 20.52 -1.91 18.58
C PRO A 72 20.64 -3.16 17.68
N VAL A 73 21.42 -3.03 16.61
CA VAL A 73 21.64 -4.08 15.60
C VAL A 73 23.06 -4.63 15.59
N ALA A 74 24.01 -3.90 16.17
CA ALA A 74 25.41 -4.29 16.30
C ALA A 74 25.93 -3.97 17.70
N ARG A 75 27.01 -4.63 18.12
CA ARG A 75 27.74 -4.26 19.34
C ARG A 75 28.80 -3.22 19.00
N ALA A 76 28.89 -2.18 19.82
CA ALA A 76 29.98 -1.22 19.71
C ALA A 76 31.31 -1.91 20.02
N ASP A 77 32.34 -1.58 19.25
CA ASP A 77 33.74 -1.86 19.63
C ASP A 77 34.17 -0.80 20.66
N PRO A 78 34.43 -1.18 21.93
CA PRO A 78 34.81 -0.21 22.96
C PRO A 78 36.13 0.50 22.67
N GLN A 79 37.04 -0.10 21.92
CA GLN A 79 38.32 0.54 21.56
C GLN A 79 38.10 1.71 20.58
N MET A 80 37.10 1.59 19.71
CA MET A 80 36.78 2.60 18.70
C MET A 80 35.79 3.66 19.21
N THR A 81 34.81 3.25 20.01
CA THR A 81 33.67 4.09 20.41
C THR A 81 33.76 4.63 21.85
N GLY A 82 34.65 4.08 22.67
CA GLY A 82 34.74 4.40 24.09
C GLY A 82 33.57 3.88 24.94
N SER A 83 32.67 3.06 24.37
CA SER A 83 31.52 2.48 25.08
C SER A 83 31.23 1.05 24.63
N SER A 84 30.56 0.25 25.47
CA SER A 84 30.21 -1.15 25.19
C SER A 84 28.73 -1.36 24.86
N GLY A 85 28.05 -0.31 24.39
CA GLY A 85 26.62 -0.32 24.08
C GLY A 85 26.27 -1.01 22.76
N GLY A 86 24.97 -1.13 22.50
CA GLY A 86 24.48 -1.49 21.18
C GLY A 86 24.44 -0.28 20.24
N LEU A 87 24.76 -0.49 18.97
CA LEU A 87 24.68 0.50 17.91
C LEU A 87 23.40 0.26 17.10
N ALA A 88 22.58 1.30 16.98
CA ALA A 88 21.41 1.31 16.10
C ALA A 88 21.81 1.68 14.67
N ILE A 89 20.91 1.42 13.72
CA ILE A 89 21.03 1.94 12.35
C ILE A 89 21.02 3.47 12.38
N GLN A 90 21.84 4.09 11.52
CA GLN A 90 21.90 5.52 11.31
C GLN A 90 21.80 5.83 9.81
N PRO A 91 21.20 6.97 9.41
CA PRO A 91 20.62 7.99 10.28
C PRO A 91 19.30 7.52 10.92
N HIS A 92 18.88 8.16 12.01
CA HIS A 92 17.58 7.90 12.62
C HIS A 92 16.56 8.96 12.19
N SER A 93 15.37 8.53 11.74
CA SER A 93 14.28 9.45 11.43
C SER A 93 13.09 9.28 12.38
N ALA A 94 12.85 10.32 13.19
CA ALA A 94 11.77 10.32 14.17
C ALA A 94 10.39 10.27 13.49
N GLY A 95 9.50 9.43 14.03
CA GLY A 95 8.12 9.28 13.55
C GLY A 95 7.95 8.49 12.24
N LEU A 96 9.03 8.10 11.55
CA LEU A 96 8.93 7.30 10.32
C LEU A 96 8.17 5.99 10.55
N GLY A 97 8.32 5.38 11.72
CA GLY A 97 7.59 4.16 12.12
C GLY A 97 6.06 4.29 12.04
N GLU A 98 5.51 5.50 12.23
CA GLU A 98 4.06 5.77 12.15
C GLU A 98 3.54 5.92 10.71
N ARG A 99 4.46 6.07 9.75
CA ARG A 99 4.19 6.26 8.31
C ARG A 99 4.49 5.01 7.48
N ILE A 100 4.61 3.85 8.14
CA ILE A 100 4.76 2.55 7.49
C ILE A 100 3.36 1.97 7.19
N TRP A 101 3.17 1.54 5.95
CA TRP A 101 1.94 0.94 5.43
C TRP A 101 2.19 -0.51 5.05
N TRP A 102 1.24 -1.40 5.34
CA TRP A 102 1.30 -2.79 4.89
C TRP A 102 0.25 -3.08 3.82
N GLY A 103 0.70 -3.61 2.68
CA GLY A 103 -0.17 -4.12 1.61
C GLY A 103 -0.85 -5.43 2.01
N SER A 104 -2.16 -5.40 2.25
CA SER A 104 -2.92 -6.54 2.76
C SER A 104 -3.92 -7.10 1.74
N GLY A 105 -3.75 -8.38 1.37
CA GLY A 105 -4.65 -9.11 0.46
C GLY A 105 -5.74 -9.93 1.16
N THR A 106 -5.77 -9.98 2.51
CA THR A 106 -6.75 -10.74 3.30
C THR A 106 -7.15 -9.98 4.57
N ARG A 107 -8.32 -10.27 5.15
CA ARG A 107 -8.77 -9.81 6.47
C ARG A 107 -7.85 -10.29 7.58
N ARG A 108 -7.35 -11.53 7.49
CA ARG A 108 -6.36 -12.05 8.46
C ARG A 108 -5.10 -11.19 8.47
N THR A 109 -4.55 -10.85 7.31
CA THR A 109 -3.36 -9.99 7.23
C THR A 109 -3.68 -8.53 7.59
N ALA A 110 -4.93 -8.09 7.41
CA ALA A 110 -5.35 -6.76 7.85
C ALA A 110 -5.38 -6.68 9.40
N ARG A 111 -5.96 -7.66 10.08
CA ARG A 111 -5.89 -7.74 11.56
C ARG A 111 -4.45 -7.77 12.07
N TRP A 112 -3.60 -8.61 11.48
CA TRP A 112 -2.17 -8.64 11.82
C TRP A 112 -1.51 -7.28 11.59
N THR A 113 -1.82 -6.58 10.49
CA THR A 113 -1.30 -5.23 10.23
C THR A 113 -1.66 -4.25 11.36
N ALA A 114 -2.89 -4.36 11.86
CA ALA A 114 -3.36 -3.55 12.98
C ALA A 114 -2.63 -3.90 14.29
N GLU A 115 -2.50 -5.19 14.60
CA GLU A 115 -1.75 -5.67 15.77
C GLU A 115 -0.30 -5.16 15.75
N GLN A 116 0.30 -5.09 14.56
CA GLN A 116 1.64 -4.57 14.37
C GLN A 116 1.73 -3.03 14.47
N GLY A 117 0.65 -2.27 14.47
CA GLY A 117 0.69 -0.80 14.57
C GLY A 117 1.08 -0.10 13.26
N MET A 118 0.88 -0.75 12.11
CA MET A 118 1.12 -0.18 10.78
C MET A 118 -0.18 0.35 10.15
N ASN A 119 -0.08 1.34 9.26
CA ASN A 119 -1.20 1.78 8.43
C ASN A 119 -1.60 0.67 7.43
N LEU A 120 -2.87 0.64 7.03
CA LEU A 120 -3.37 -0.37 6.10
C LEU A 120 -3.36 0.17 4.67
N MET A 121 -2.69 -0.55 3.76
CA MET A 121 -2.91 -0.40 2.32
C MET A 121 -3.72 -1.59 1.84
N SER A 122 -5.02 -1.40 1.62
CA SER A 122 -5.89 -2.45 1.10
C SER A 122 -5.49 -2.74 -0.35
N SER A 123 -5.17 -4.00 -0.62
CA SER A 123 -4.72 -4.44 -1.94
C SER A 123 -5.82 -4.21 -2.98
N THR A 124 -5.44 -3.93 -4.23
CA THR A 124 -6.34 -3.91 -5.40
C THR A 124 -6.95 -5.27 -5.72
N LEU A 125 -6.50 -6.29 -4.99
CA LEU A 125 -6.95 -7.67 -5.06
C LEU A 125 -7.10 -8.24 -3.65
N LEU A 126 -8.21 -8.92 -3.39
CA LEU A 126 -8.42 -9.68 -2.16
C LEU A 126 -8.62 -11.17 -2.49
N SER A 127 -7.89 -12.04 -1.79
CA SER A 127 -7.89 -13.50 -2.00
C SER A 127 -8.98 -14.23 -1.20
N GLU A 128 -10.00 -13.50 -0.74
CA GLU A 128 -11.13 -14.02 0.03
C GLU A 128 -12.43 -13.65 -0.67
N ASP A 129 -12.70 -14.25 -1.83
CA ASP A 129 -13.96 -14.00 -2.52
C ASP A 129 -15.13 -14.59 -1.72
N THR A 130 -16.08 -13.74 -1.36
CA THR A 130 -17.31 -14.10 -0.62
C THR A 130 -18.56 -13.89 -1.47
N GLY A 131 -18.40 -13.53 -2.75
CA GLY A 131 -19.50 -13.28 -3.68
C GLY A 131 -20.14 -11.89 -3.55
N VAL A 132 -19.64 -11.03 -2.66
CA VAL A 132 -20.04 -9.62 -2.54
C VAL A 132 -19.20 -8.74 -3.48
N PRO A 133 -19.69 -7.53 -3.83
CA PRO A 133 -18.90 -6.54 -4.56
C PRO A 133 -17.54 -6.25 -3.92
N PHE A 134 -16.54 -5.94 -4.74
CA PHE A 134 -15.16 -5.76 -4.29
C PHE A 134 -15.00 -4.60 -3.29
N ASP A 135 -15.73 -3.51 -3.48
CA ASP A 135 -15.74 -2.37 -2.55
C ASP A 135 -16.32 -2.74 -1.18
N GLU A 136 -17.39 -3.53 -1.14
CA GLU A 136 -17.94 -4.07 0.11
C GLU A 136 -16.94 -5.02 0.79
N LEU A 137 -16.25 -5.87 0.01
CA LEU A 137 -15.24 -6.78 0.53
C LEU A 137 -14.06 -6.02 1.15
N GLN A 138 -13.59 -4.95 0.49
CA GLN A 138 -12.57 -4.06 1.04
C GLN A 138 -13.09 -3.32 2.28
N ALA A 139 -14.33 -2.84 2.29
CA ALA A 139 -14.92 -2.17 3.46
C ALA A 139 -14.94 -3.11 4.69
N GLN A 140 -15.30 -4.38 4.51
CA GLN A 140 -15.23 -5.40 5.57
C GLN A 140 -13.80 -5.64 6.07
N GLN A 141 -12.80 -5.60 5.17
CA GLN A 141 -11.38 -5.69 5.56
C GLN A 141 -10.95 -4.48 6.40
N ILE A 142 -11.39 -3.28 6.02
CA ILE A 142 -11.09 -2.03 6.72
C ILE A 142 -11.73 -2.05 8.12
N GLU A 143 -12.96 -2.51 8.24
CA GLU A 143 -13.62 -2.63 9.56
C GLU A 143 -12.86 -3.60 10.47
N ALA A 144 -12.54 -4.80 9.97
CA ALA A 144 -11.78 -5.79 10.74
C ALA A 144 -10.39 -5.28 11.16
N TYR A 145 -9.76 -4.43 10.35
CA TYR A 145 -8.51 -3.75 10.71
C TYR A 145 -8.71 -2.73 11.83
N ARG A 146 -9.73 -1.87 11.74
CA ARG A 146 -10.04 -0.85 12.76
C ARG A 146 -10.46 -1.47 14.10
N GLU A 147 -11.21 -2.58 14.07
CA GLU A 147 -11.51 -3.36 15.28
C GLU A 147 -10.25 -3.90 15.94
N ALA A 148 -9.37 -4.54 15.18
CA ALA A 148 -8.11 -5.07 15.69
C ALA A 148 -7.17 -3.97 16.18
N TRP A 149 -7.16 -2.79 15.54
CA TRP A 149 -6.39 -1.63 15.97
C TRP A 149 -6.81 -1.16 17.37
N ARG A 150 -8.13 -0.99 17.57
CA ARG A 150 -8.70 -0.62 18.87
C ARG A 150 -8.41 -1.67 19.94
N ALA A 151 -8.51 -2.95 19.60
CA ALA A 151 -8.21 -4.05 20.52
C ALA A 151 -6.73 -4.11 20.92
N ALA A 152 -5.81 -3.75 20.01
CA ALA A 152 -4.38 -3.69 20.27
C ALA A 152 -3.96 -2.50 21.16
N GLY A 153 -4.81 -1.48 21.30
CA GLY A 153 -4.60 -0.36 22.23
C GLY A 153 -3.54 0.65 21.77
N HIS A 154 -3.32 0.81 20.46
CA HIS A 154 -2.40 1.83 19.94
C HIS A 154 -2.90 3.24 20.25
N GLU A 155 -1.97 4.13 20.61
CA GLU A 155 -2.31 5.50 21.05
C GLU A 155 -2.73 6.44 19.90
N ARG A 156 -2.26 6.17 18.68
CA ARG A 156 -2.55 6.98 17.49
C ARG A 156 -3.71 6.43 16.68
N GLU A 157 -4.33 7.29 15.88
CA GLU A 157 -5.24 6.85 14.83
C GLU A 157 -4.47 6.21 13.66
N PRO A 158 -4.96 5.09 13.12
CA PRO A 158 -4.38 4.51 11.92
C PRO A 158 -4.83 5.25 10.68
N ARG A 159 -4.11 5.06 9.58
CA ARG A 159 -4.58 5.44 8.24
C ARG A 159 -4.82 4.21 7.37
N VAL A 160 -5.78 4.35 6.48
CA VAL A 160 -6.22 3.33 5.53
C VAL A 160 -6.21 3.91 4.13
N SER A 161 -5.61 3.19 3.18
CA SER A 161 -5.65 3.55 1.77
C SER A 161 -6.29 2.45 0.92
N VAL A 162 -7.01 2.87 -0.12
CA VAL A 162 -7.54 2.02 -1.19
C VAL A 162 -7.09 2.56 -2.53
N SER A 163 -6.95 1.70 -3.53
CA SER A 163 -6.55 2.10 -4.87
C SER A 163 -7.72 1.96 -5.86
N ARG A 164 -7.85 2.93 -6.76
CA ARG A 164 -8.88 2.95 -7.82
C ARG A 164 -8.26 3.36 -9.15
N SER A 165 -8.63 2.64 -10.22
CA SER A 165 -8.38 3.07 -11.59
C SER A 165 -9.50 4.01 -12.00
N VAL A 166 -9.21 5.30 -12.13
CA VAL A 166 -10.20 6.34 -12.41
C VAL A 166 -9.82 7.04 -13.70
N ILE A 167 -10.63 6.90 -14.74
CA ILE A 167 -10.35 7.36 -16.10
C ILE A 167 -11.54 8.19 -16.60
N PRO A 168 -11.58 9.50 -16.28
CA PRO A 168 -12.62 10.39 -16.79
C PRO A 168 -12.46 10.59 -18.30
N LEU A 169 -13.57 10.45 -19.04
CA LEU A 169 -13.63 10.71 -20.47
C LEU A 169 -14.14 12.12 -20.70
N THR A 170 -13.24 13.06 -20.99
CA THR A 170 -13.54 14.49 -21.18
C THR A 170 -13.31 14.97 -22.61
N THR A 171 -12.51 14.23 -23.39
CA THR A 171 -12.15 14.55 -24.77
C THR A 171 -12.40 13.37 -25.71
N ASP A 172 -12.39 13.62 -27.02
CA ASP A 172 -12.44 12.55 -28.03
C ASP A 172 -11.19 11.65 -27.99
N GLU A 173 -10.05 12.19 -27.57
CA GLU A 173 -8.81 11.45 -27.35
C GLU A 173 -8.96 10.45 -26.20
N ASP A 174 -9.56 10.86 -25.07
CA ASP A 174 -9.86 9.98 -23.95
C ASP A 174 -10.76 8.81 -24.41
N ARG A 175 -11.77 9.12 -25.23
CA ARG A 175 -12.69 8.10 -25.79
C ARG A 175 -11.97 7.16 -26.76
N ALA A 176 -11.06 7.68 -27.58
CA ALA A 176 -10.28 6.85 -28.50
C ALA A 176 -9.35 5.88 -27.76
N TYR A 177 -8.69 6.33 -26.68
CA TYR A 177 -7.76 5.50 -25.93
C TYR A 177 -8.43 4.57 -24.91
N CYS A 178 -9.51 5.02 -24.28
CA CYS A 178 -10.09 4.35 -23.11
C CYS A 178 -11.58 4.06 -23.24
N GLY A 179 -12.26 4.48 -24.31
CA GLY A 179 -13.70 4.25 -24.50
C GLY A 179 -14.09 2.78 -24.47
N GLY A 180 -13.26 1.88 -25.03
CA GLY A 180 -13.48 0.44 -24.96
C GLY A 180 -13.33 -0.17 -23.55
N ARG A 181 -12.65 0.53 -22.64
CA ARG A 181 -12.47 0.07 -21.24
C ARG A 181 -13.71 0.29 -20.39
N ALA A 182 -14.67 1.09 -20.85
CA ALA A 182 -15.95 1.26 -20.16
C ALA A 182 -16.76 -0.06 -20.11
N GLU A 183 -16.52 -0.97 -21.05
CA GLU A 183 -17.11 -2.32 -21.06
C GLU A 183 -16.45 -3.25 -20.02
N GLU A 184 -15.28 -2.89 -19.48
CA GLU A 184 -14.56 -3.62 -18.44
C GLU A 184 -14.84 -3.06 -17.02
N ASN A 185 -15.90 -2.25 -16.85
CA ASN A 185 -16.30 -1.65 -15.57
C ASN A 185 -16.98 -2.65 -14.60
N GLU A 186 -16.63 -3.94 -14.66
CA GLU A 186 -17.11 -4.99 -13.76
C GLU A 186 -15.96 -5.54 -12.91
N ASP A 187 -16.28 -6.00 -11.70
CA ASP A 187 -15.30 -6.69 -10.86
C ASP A 187 -14.83 -7.97 -11.54
N GLN A 188 -13.52 -8.20 -11.53
CA GLN A 188 -12.93 -9.38 -12.17
C GLN A 188 -12.61 -10.44 -11.12
N VAL A 189 -12.81 -11.70 -11.46
CA VAL A 189 -12.38 -12.85 -10.67
C VAL A 189 -11.24 -13.54 -11.40
N GLY A 190 -10.12 -13.75 -10.72
CA GLY A 190 -8.98 -14.47 -11.26
C GLY A 190 -8.38 -15.44 -10.24
N PHE A 191 -7.41 -16.23 -10.70
CA PHE A 191 -6.66 -17.15 -9.84
C PHE A 191 -5.27 -16.59 -9.58
N LEU A 192 -4.91 -16.45 -8.31
CA LEU A 192 -3.61 -15.95 -7.87
C LEU A 192 -3.00 -16.91 -6.85
N GLU A 193 -1.81 -17.45 -7.15
CA GLU A 193 -1.11 -18.42 -6.28
C GLU A 193 -2.00 -19.60 -5.83
N GLY A 194 -2.92 -20.04 -6.70
CA GLY A 194 -3.86 -21.15 -6.43
C GLY A 194 -5.10 -20.77 -5.63
N VAL A 195 -5.32 -19.47 -5.34
CA VAL A 195 -6.49 -18.95 -4.62
C VAL A 195 -7.35 -18.09 -5.54
N VAL A 196 -8.68 -18.19 -5.42
CA VAL A 196 -9.62 -17.30 -6.11
C VAL A 196 -9.50 -15.90 -5.53
N ALA A 197 -9.33 -14.92 -6.40
CA ALA A 197 -9.12 -13.54 -6.01
C ALA A 197 -10.00 -12.59 -6.83
N ARG A 198 -10.54 -11.57 -6.16
CA ARG A 198 -11.39 -10.55 -6.77
C ARG A 198 -10.60 -9.25 -6.94
N PHE A 199 -10.70 -8.66 -8.13
CA PHE A 199 -10.08 -7.39 -8.51
C PHE A 199 -11.16 -6.32 -8.64
N GLY A 200 -10.87 -5.11 -8.20
CA GLY A 200 -11.78 -3.98 -8.40
C GLY A 200 -11.90 -3.58 -9.86
N LYS A 201 -13.10 -3.16 -10.26
CA LYS A 201 -13.35 -2.55 -11.57
C LYS A 201 -12.53 -1.28 -11.82
N SER A 202 -12.39 -0.92 -13.10
CA SER A 202 -12.04 0.45 -13.48
C SER A 202 -13.28 1.35 -13.45
N TYR A 203 -13.07 2.62 -13.13
CA TYR A 203 -14.08 3.67 -13.18
C TYR A 203 -13.81 4.52 -14.42
N THR A 204 -14.36 4.09 -15.56
CA THR A 204 -14.16 4.75 -16.86
C THR A 204 -15.48 5.27 -17.39
N GLY A 205 -15.56 6.57 -17.71
CA GLY A 205 -16.80 7.17 -18.18
C GLY A 205 -16.83 8.69 -18.02
N GLU A 206 -18.03 9.27 -18.16
CA GLU A 206 -18.23 10.70 -17.91
C GLU A 206 -17.86 11.07 -16.46
N PRO A 207 -17.20 12.21 -16.20
CA PRO A 207 -16.73 12.56 -14.87
C PRO A 207 -17.81 12.53 -13.78
N TYR A 208 -19.02 13.01 -14.09
CA TYR A 208 -20.13 13.03 -13.13
C TYR A 208 -20.63 11.63 -12.77
N VAL A 209 -20.58 10.67 -13.71
CA VAL A 209 -20.96 9.27 -13.46
C VAL A 209 -19.93 8.63 -12.53
N ILE A 210 -18.64 8.78 -12.85
CA ILE A 210 -17.54 8.29 -12.03
C ILE A 210 -17.64 8.84 -10.60
N ALA A 211 -17.89 10.14 -10.46
CA ALA A 211 -18.09 10.80 -9.18
C ALA A 211 -19.22 10.14 -8.36
N GLU A 212 -20.36 9.88 -9.00
CA GLU A 212 -21.51 9.24 -8.37
C GLU A 212 -21.21 7.80 -7.93
N GLU A 213 -20.48 7.05 -8.74
CA GLU A 213 -20.06 5.69 -8.42
C GLU A 213 -19.04 5.67 -7.27
N LEU A 214 -18.02 6.53 -7.28
CA LEU A 214 -17.03 6.61 -6.21
C LEU A 214 -17.65 7.08 -4.89
N ALA A 215 -18.65 7.97 -4.93
CA ALA A 215 -19.41 8.33 -3.73
C ALA A 215 -20.19 7.15 -3.14
N ARG A 216 -20.58 6.18 -3.98
CA ARG A 216 -21.27 4.94 -3.57
C ARG A 216 -20.33 3.80 -3.19
N ASP A 217 -19.07 3.84 -3.58
CA ASP A 217 -18.06 2.84 -3.22
C ASP A 217 -17.84 2.79 -1.70
N ALA A 218 -18.15 1.64 -1.10
CA ALA A 218 -18.12 1.47 0.36
C ALA A 218 -16.71 1.61 0.94
N ALA A 219 -15.69 1.15 0.21
CA ALA A 219 -14.31 1.21 0.65
C ALA A 219 -13.70 2.60 0.46
N VAL A 220 -14.09 3.34 -0.59
CA VAL A 220 -13.70 4.75 -0.77
C VAL A 220 -14.22 5.60 0.39
N ARG A 221 -15.48 5.43 0.80
CA ARG A 221 -16.03 6.13 1.97
C ARG A 221 -15.36 5.74 3.28
N ALA A 222 -14.89 4.51 3.39
CA ALA A 222 -14.26 4.01 4.62
C ALA A 222 -12.78 4.40 4.74
N ALA A 223 -12.09 4.66 3.63
CA ALA A 223 -10.66 4.92 3.58
C ALA A 223 -10.29 6.39 3.83
N ASP A 224 -9.09 6.62 4.36
CA ASP A 224 -8.52 7.96 4.60
C ASP A 224 -7.76 8.49 3.37
N THR A 225 -7.46 7.62 2.41
CA THR A 225 -6.68 7.95 1.22
C THR A 225 -7.11 7.09 0.04
N VAL A 226 -7.46 7.75 -1.06
CA VAL A 226 -7.71 7.08 -2.35
C VAL A 226 -6.47 7.29 -3.23
N LEU A 227 -5.81 6.19 -3.58
CA LEU A 227 -4.69 6.18 -4.52
C LEU A 227 -5.22 5.98 -5.94
N LEU A 228 -4.88 6.91 -6.83
CA LEU A 228 -5.30 6.84 -8.23
C LEU A 228 -4.22 6.14 -9.06
N THR A 229 -4.60 5.10 -9.79
CA THR A 229 -3.73 4.46 -10.77
C THR A 229 -3.99 5.04 -12.14
N VAL A 230 -2.96 5.59 -12.77
CA VAL A 230 -3.04 6.25 -14.09
C VAL A 230 -2.32 5.41 -15.16
N PRO A 231 -2.71 5.48 -16.45
CA PRO A 231 -2.08 4.73 -17.52
C PRO A 231 -0.71 5.31 -17.87
N ASN A 232 0.32 4.89 -17.12
CA ASN A 232 1.69 5.41 -17.22
C ASN A 232 2.33 5.29 -18.63
N GLN A 233 1.84 4.38 -19.47
CA GLN A 233 2.32 4.18 -20.84
C GLN A 233 1.92 5.31 -21.80
N LEU A 234 0.94 6.15 -21.44
CA LEU A 234 0.44 7.24 -22.30
C LEU A 234 1.20 8.57 -22.16
N GLY A 235 2.31 8.58 -21.40
CA GLY A 235 3.20 9.75 -21.31
C GLY A 235 2.72 10.84 -20.34
N VAL A 236 3.59 11.82 -20.10
CA VAL A 236 3.39 12.84 -19.05
C VAL A 236 2.20 13.74 -19.32
N ASP A 237 2.06 14.24 -20.56
CA ASP A 237 1.03 15.22 -20.90
C ASP A 237 -0.37 14.64 -20.72
N TYR A 238 -0.62 13.44 -21.25
CA TYR A 238 -1.91 12.75 -21.10
C TYR A 238 -2.21 12.43 -19.63
N ASN A 239 -1.24 11.91 -18.88
CA ASN A 239 -1.45 11.60 -17.46
C ASN A 239 -1.69 12.88 -16.63
N THR A 240 -1.11 14.01 -17.01
CA THR A 240 -1.37 15.31 -16.37
C THR A 240 -2.81 15.77 -16.64
N HIS A 241 -3.26 15.69 -17.89
CA HIS A 241 -4.66 15.96 -18.28
C HIS A 241 -5.66 15.07 -17.52
N LEU A 242 -5.37 13.78 -17.40
CA LEU A 242 -6.22 12.84 -16.66
C LEU A 242 -6.28 13.18 -15.17
N LEU A 243 -5.15 13.47 -14.53
CA LEU A 243 -5.11 13.87 -13.12
C LEU A 243 -5.82 15.20 -12.87
N GLU A 244 -5.67 16.16 -13.77
CA GLU A 244 -6.39 17.43 -13.73
C GLU A 244 -7.91 17.23 -13.85
N SER A 245 -8.33 16.34 -14.77
CA SER A 245 -9.74 15.99 -14.94
C SER A 245 -10.32 15.35 -13.68
N VAL A 246 -9.59 14.44 -13.03
CA VAL A 246 -10.01 13.86 -11.74
C VAL A 246 -10.11 14.95 -10.67
N ALA A 247 -9.09 15.78 -10.51
CA ALA A 247 -9.04 16.80 -9.47
C ALA A 247 -10.14 17.86 -9.62
N ARG A 248 -10.51 18.23 -10.86
CA ARG A 248 -11.52 19.26 -11.13
C ARG A 248 -12.95 18.73 -11.14
N HIS A 249 -13.16 17.53 -11.67
CA HIS A 249 -14.51 17.06 -12.02
C HIS A 249 -14.99 15.85 -11.23
N VAL A 250 -14.08 15.11 -10.56
CA VAL A 250 -14.42 13.88 -9.83
C VAL A 250 -14.18 14.03 -8.33
N ALA A 251 -12.97 14.40 -7.94
CA ALA A 251 -12.53 14.45 -6.54
C ALA A 251 -13.42 15.33 -5.63
N PRO A 252 -13.94 16.51 -6.06
CA PRO A 252 -14.82 17.32 -5.22
C PRO A 252 -16.12 16.60 -4.81
N ALA A 253 -16.64 15.71 -5.65
CA ALA A 253 -17.88 14.99 -5.37
C ALA A 253 -17.74 13.94 -4.25
N ILE A 254 -16.50 13.50 -3.96
CA ILE A 254 -16.18 12.59 -2.85
C ILE A 254 -15.58 13.34 -1.65
N GLY A 255 -15.78 14.66 -1.58
CA GLY A 255 -15.39 15.49 -0.43
C GLY A 255 -13.90 15.83 -0.38
N TRP A 256 -13.14 15.59 -1.45
CA TRP A 256 -11.74 16.02 -1.50
C TRP A 256 -11.65 17.52 -1.76
N GLU A 257 -10.80 18.18 -0.98
CA GLU A 257 -10.40 19.57 -1.18
C GLU A 257 -8.88 19.63 -1.44
N PRO A 258 -8.41 20.52 -2.34
CA PRO A 258 -6.99 20.75 -2.53
C PRO A 258 -6.30 21.11 -1.20
N ALA A 259 -5.12 20.53 -0.95
CA ALA A 259 -4.28 20.99 0.14
C ALA A 259 -4.00 22.50 -0.05
N ARG A 260 -4.34 23.31 0.95
CA ARG A 260 -4.05 24.74 0.91
C ARG A 260 -2.53 24.91 0.84
N ALA A 261 -2.07 25.65 -0.17
CA ALA A 261 -0.67 25.99 -0.38
C ALA A 261 -0.12 26.89 0.74
#